data_AF-E6LZE1-F1
#
_entry.id   AF-E6LZE1-F1
#
_cell.length_a   1.000
_cell.length_b   1.000
_cell.length_c   1.000
_cell.angle_alpha   90.00
_cell.angle_beta   90.00
_cell.angle_gamma   90.00
#
_symmetry.space_group_name_H-M   'P 1'
#
loop_
_entity.id
_entity.type
_entity.pdbx_description
1 polymer ?
#
loop_
_entity_poly.entity_id
_entity_poly.type
_entity_poly.pdbx_seq_one_letter_code
_entity_poly.pdbx_strand_id
1 'polypeptide(L)'
;MQFTYTKFRLAFPVTGKGFYVNTQSGKTEKTLRTGINEEEVSAMSNLIQILKDYDTYVFSHLSDEAQSLIESDRAEDDPWMEVDDFLQFALLDSVEVPEKLLRDTEYEVNTAWDEELQLRTLNWIQQHMEKHEWRT
;
A
#
# COMPACT_ATOMS: atom_id res chain seq x y z
N MET A 1 -29.07 -25.73 -9.45
CA MET A 1 -27.85 -24.91 -9.40
C MET A 1 -27.37 -24.89 -7.96
N GLN A 2 -26.21 -25.51 -7.69
CA GLN A 2 -25.60 -25.52 -6.36
C GLN A 2 -24.51 -24.45 -6.34
N PHE A 3 -24.59 -23.50 -5.42
CA PHE A 3 -23.55 -22.50 -5.19
C PHE A 3 -22.62 -23.03 -4.09
N THR A 4 -21.39 -23.34 -4.48
CA THR A 4 -20.28 -23.62 -3.56
C THR A 4 -19.67 -22.29 -3.09
N TYR A 5 -19.67 -22.06 -1.78
CA TYR A 5 -18.94 -20.97 -1.16
C TYR A 5 -17.58 -21.48 -0.68
N THR A 6 -16.50 -20.99 -1.30
CA THR A 6 -15.13 -21.22 -0.83
C THR A 6 -14.84 -20.26 0.32
N LYS A 7 -14.49 -20.81 1.47
CA LYS A 7 -14.18 -20.09 2.70
C LYS A 7 -12.74 -19.55 2.62
N PHE A 8 -12.57 -18.25 2.41
CA PHE A 8 -11.27 -17.60 2.65
C PHE A 8 -11.10 -17.40 4.15
N ARG A 9 -10.08 -18.04 4.72
CA ARG A 9 -9.61 -17.80 6.10
C ARG A 9 -8.59 -16.67 6.02
N LEU A 10 -9.02 -15.43 6.21
CA LEU A 10 -8.12 -14.38 6.68
C LEU A 10 -7.97 -14.58 8.18
N ALA A 11 -6.82 -15.10 8.59
CA ALA A 11 -6.48 -15.30 9.99
C ALA A 11 -5.78 -14.05 10.51
N PHE A 12 -6.57 -13.10 11.03
CA PHE A 12 -6.05 -12.04 11.91
C PHE A 12 -6.33 -12.43 13.37
N PRO A 13 -5.31 -12.52 14.23
CA PRO A 13 -5.46 -12.31 15.66
C PRO A 13 -4.58 -11.10 16.06
N VAL A 14 -5.01 -10.07 16.80
CA VAL A 14 -5.83 -10.03 18.01
C VAL A 14 -6.39 -8.61 18.18
N THR A 15 -7.66 -8.40 17.89
CA THR A 15 -8.59 -7.62 18.74
C THR A 15 -10.00 -8.04 18.36
N GLY A 16 -10.78 -8.52 19.33
CA GLY A 16 -12.01 -9.26 19.08
C GLY A 16 -13.13 -8.44 18.44
N LYS A 17 -13.22 -8.42 17.11
CA LYS A 17 -14.44 -8.08 16.35
C LYS A 17 -14.51 -8.91 15.07
N GLY A 18 -15.15 -10.07 15.16
CA GLY A 18 -15.51 -10.86 13.98
C GLY A 18 -16.63 -10.18 13.18
N PHE A 19 -16.50 -10.15 11.86
CA PHE A 19 -17.57 -9.72 10.96
C PHE A 19 -18.45 -10.93 10.60
N TYR A 20 -19.73 -10.84 10.90
CA TYR A 20 -20.74 -11.78 10.42
C TYR A 20 -21.60 -11.08 9.37
N VAL A 21 -21.57 -11.58 8.13
CA VAL A 21 -22.54 -11.19 7.10
C VAL A 21 -23.72 -12.15 7.19
N ASN A 22 -24.87 -11.69 7.68
CA ASN A 22 -26.12 -12.44 7.62
C ASN A 22 -26.77 -12.23 6.25
N THR A 23 -26.73 -13.24 5.39
CA THR A 23 -27.45 -13.26 4.10
C THR A 23 -28.83 -13.89 4.26
N GLN A 24 -29.69 -13.29 5.08
CA GLN A 24 -31.12 -13.56 5.02
C GLN A 24 -31.94 -12.26 5.09
N SER A 25 -32.81 -12.11 4.09
CA SER A 25 -33.97 -11.22 4.09
C SER A 25 -33.69 -9.70 4.08
N GLY A 26 -33.50 -9.15 2.88
CA GLY A 26 -34.40 -8.14 2.30
C GLY A 26 -34.80 -6.90 3.13
N LYS A 27 -34.03 -6.48 4.14
CA LYS A 27 -34.24 -5.23 4.86
C LYS A 27 -32.90 -4.58 5.14
N THR A 28 -32.61 -3.51 4.41
CA THR A 28 -31.54 -2.57 4.72
C THR A 28 -31.90 -1.84 6.00
N GLU A 29 -31.45 -2.36 7.13
CA GLU A 29 -31.48 -1.63 8.40
C GLU A 29 -30.14 -0.91 8.57
N LYS A 30 -30.18 0.41 8.38
CA LYS A 30 -29.03 1.31 8.47
C LYS A 30 -28.68 1.50 9.95
N THR A 31 -27.94 0.56 10.54
CA THR A 31 -27.32 0.79 11.86
C THR A 31 -25.96 1.43 11.64
N LEU A 32 -25.95 2.76 11.56
CA LEU A 32 -24.73 3.56 11.72
C LEU A 32 -24.10 3.23 13.09
N ARG A 33 -22.94 2.58 13.06
CA ARG A 33 -21.93 2.73 14.10
C ARG A 33 -20.86 3.66 13.55
N THR A 34 -21.00 4.91 13.96
CA THR A 34 -19.98 5.95 14.13
C THR A 34 -18.52 5.48 14.00
N GLY A 35 -17.81 6.14 13.07
CA GLY A 35 -16.37 6.41 13.20
C GLY A 35 -15.43 5.64 12.28
N ILE A 36 -15.70 5.56 10.98
CA ILE A 36 -14.63 5.40 10.00
C ILE A 36 -14.67 6.67 9.17
N ASN A 37 -13.63 7.49 9.26
CA ASN A 37 -13.57 8.75 8.51
C ASN A 37 -13.46 8.39 7.02
N GLU A 38 -14.25 8.99 6.15
CA GLU A 38 -14.21 8.68 4.69
C GLU A 38 -12.79 8.90 4.12
N GLU A 39 -12.03 9.81 4.75
CA GLU A 39 -10.62 10.08 4.49
C GLU A 39 -9.70 8.89 4.83
N GLU A 40 -9.94 8.16 5.93
CA GLU A 40 -9.12 7.00 6.32
C GLU A 40 -9.34 5.81 5.38
N VAL A 41 -10.58 5.62 4.89
CA VAL A 41 -10.90 4.61 3.87
C VAL A 41 -10.30 4.99 2.52
N SER A 42 -10.31 6.28 2.18
CA SER A 42 -9.72 6.78 0.93
C SER A 42 -8.19 6.71 0.93
N ALA A 43 -7.53 7.06 2.03
CA ALA A 43 -6.07 6.97 2.18
C ALA A 43 -5.58 5.52 2.12
N MET A 44 -6.20 4.60 2.88
CA MET A 44 -5.88 3.16 2.76
C MET A 44 -6.12 2.63 1.33
N SER A 45 -7.11 3.15 0.61
CA SER A 45 -7.35 2.76 -0.78
C SER A 45 -6.26 3.25 -1.75
N ASN A 46 -5.62 4.39 -1.48
CA ASN A 46 -4.56 4.94 -2.31
C ASN A 46 -3.25 4.17 -2.12
N LEU A 47 -2.85 3.90 -0.88
CA LEU A 47 -1.63 3.14 -0.57
C LEU A 47 -1.66 1.72 -1.18
N ILE A 48 -2.82 1.05 -1.12
CA ILE A 48 -3.00 -0.26 -1.76
C ILE A 48 -2.79 -0.18 -3.29
N GLN A 49 -3.23 0.90 -3.92
CA GLN A 49 -3.03 1.07 -5.37
C GLN A 49 -1.57 1.37 -5.70
N ILE A 50 -0.91 2.22 -4.90
CA ILE A 50 0.52 2.53 -5.04
C ILE A 50 1.36 1.25 -4.96
N LEU A 51 1.12 0.39 -3.97
CA LEU A 51 1.83 -0.89 -3.84
C LEU A 51 1.63 -1.81 -5.05
N LYS A 52 0.40 -1.89 -5.58
CA LYS A 52 0.13 -2.65 -6.81
C LYS A 52 0.87 -2.10 -8.02
N ASP A 53 0.98 -0.78 -8.11
CA ASP A 53 1.69 -0.13 -9.20
C ASP A 53 3.20 -0.38 -9.07
N TYR A 54 3.77 -0.37 -7.85
CA TYR A 54 5.15 -0.79 -7.59
C TYR A 54 5.40 -2.26 -7.97
N ASP A 55 4.51 -3.18 -7.59
CA ASP A 55 4.58 -4.58 -8.03
C ASP A 55 4.60 -4.69 -9.56
N THR A 56 3.75 -3.91 -10.22
CA THR A 56 3.57 -3.98 -11.68
C THR A 56 4.77 -3.41 -12.44
N TYR A 57 5.33 -2.30 -11.96
CA TYR A 57 6.33 -1.53 -12.71
C TYR A 57 7.76 -1.71 -12.22
N VAL A 58 7.97 -2.13 -10.97
CA VAL A 58 9.28 -2.09 -10.30
C VAL A 58 9.72 -3.46 -9.81
N PHE A 59 8.87 -4.21 -9.09
CA PHE A 59 9.27 -5.39 -8.33
C PHE A 59 10.08 -6.42 -9.13
N SER A 60 9.60 -6.84 -10.31
CA SER A 60 10.28 -7.84 -11.14
C SER A 60 11.61 -7.40 -11.74
N HIS A 61 11.94 -6.10 -11.64
CA HIS A 61 13.18 -5.53 -12.13
C HIS A 61 14.25 -5.34 -11.04
N LEU A 62 13.87 -5.51 -9.77
CA LEU A 62 14.79 -5.46 -8.64
C LEU A 62 15.64 -6.72 -8.55
N SER A 63 16.77 -6.63 -7.86
CA SER A 63 17.60 -7.78 -7.49
C SER A 63 16.84 -8.76 -6.58
N ASP A 64 17.24 -10.03 -6.60
CA ASP A 64 16.62 -11.07 -5.77
C ASP A 64 16.70 -10.75 -4.26
N GLU A 65 17.77 -10.06 -3.83
CA GLU A 65 17.94 -9.60 -2.44
C GLU A 65 16.91 -8.53 -2.08
N ALA A 66 16.74 -7.52 -2.93
CA ALA A 66 15.73 -6.48 -2.74
C ALA A 66 14.31 -7.05 -2.75
N GLN A 67 13.99 -7.96 -3.68
CA GLN A 67 12.70 -8.64 -3.72
C GLN A 67 12.43 -9.39 -2.41
N SER A 68 13.42 -10.08 -1.87
CA SER A 68 13.28 -10.82 -0.61
C SER A 68 13.03 -9.92 0.61
N LEU A 69 13.57 -8.71 0.64
CA LEU A 69 13.37 -7.76 1.73
C LEU A 69 11.96 -7.17 1.68
N ILE A 70 11.51 -6.74 0.51
CA ILE A 70 10.14 -6.26 0.26
C ILE A 70 9.09 -7.35 0.61
N GLU A 71 9.36 -8.61 0.25
CA GLU A 71 8.50 -9.73 0.65
C GLU A 71 8.43 -9.94 2.16
N SER A 72 9.51 -9.60 2.89
CA SER A 72 9.53 -9.66 4.36
C SER A 72 8.61 -8.59 4.97
N ASP A 73 8.69 -7.34 4.50
CA ASP A 73 7.81 -6.26 4.96
C ASP A 73 6.33 -6.58 4.71
N ARG A 74 6.04 -7.15 3.53
CA ARG A 74 4.70 -7.62 3.19
C ARG A 74 4.22 -8.73 4.13
N ALA A 75 5.11 -9.63 4.55
CA ALA A 75 4.77 -10.68 5.51
C ALA A 75 4.55 -10.14 6.94
N GLU A 76 5.12 -8.97 7.25
CA GLU A 76 4.93 -8.24 8.50
C GLU A 76 3.73 -7.29 8.48
N ASP A 77 3.01 -7.20 7.36
CA ASP A 77 1.90 -6.27 7.11
C ASP A 77 2.32 -4.79 7.33
N ASP A 78 3.54 -4.40 6.92
CA ASP A 78 4.05 -3.02 7.00
C ASP A 78 4.11 -2.35 5.62
N PRO A 79 2.98 -1.79 5.12
CA PRO A 79 2.91 -1.22 3.79
C PRO A 79 3.68 0.09 3.63
N TRP A 80 4.02 0.76 4.74
CA TRP A 80 4.79 2.01 4.69
C TRP A 80 6.28 1.71 4.49
N MET A 81 6.82 0.73 5.22
CA MET A 81 8.17 0.23 4.99
C MET A 81 8.30 -0.39 3.60
N GLU A 82 7.30 -1.15 3.14
CA GLU A 82 7.30 -1.75 1.80
C GLU A 82 7.49 -0.70 0.68
N VAL A 83 6.79 0.45 0.77
CA VAL A 83 6.96 1.57 -0.19
C VAL A 83 8.33 2.24 -0.08
N ASP A 84 8.86 2.44 1.14
CA ASP A 84 10.19 3.02 1.33
C ASP A 84 11.29 2.11 0.75
N ASP A 85 11.18 0.80 0.94
CA ASP A 85 12.09 -0.22 0.40
C ASP A 85 12.01 -0.27 -1.12
N PHE A 86 10.80 -0.22 -1.71
CA PHE A 86 10.65 -0.09 -3.17
C PHE A 86 11.45 1.09 -3.74
N LEU A 87 11.34 2.26 -3.10
CA LEU A 87 12.04 3.47 -3.53
C LEU A 87 13.56 3.35 -3.33
N GLN A 88 14.00 2.83 -2.19
CA GLN A 88 15.42 2.65 -1.89
C GLN A 88 16.07 1.69 -2.90
N PHE A 89 15.49 0.49 -3.06
CA PHE A 89 16.07 -0.54 -3.91
C PHE A 89 15.96 -0.21 -5.39
N ALA A 90 14.89 0.43 -5.84
CA ALA A 90 14.83 0.91 -7.21
C ALA A 90 15.97 1.90 -7.51
N LEU A 91 16.33 2.75 -6.54
CA LEU A 91 17.45 3.68 -6.71
C LEU A 91 18.79 2.93 -6.78
N LEU A 92 19.03 1.99 -5.86
CA LEU A 92 20.25 1.19 -5.78
C LEU A 92 20.46 0.31 -7.03
N ASP A 93 19.42 -0.38 -7.45
CA ASP A 93 19.42 -1.28 -8.61
C ASP A 93 19.26 -0.52 -9.94
N SER A 94 19.15 0.81 -9.87
CA SER A 94 18.95 1.68 -11.03
C SER A 94 17.72 1.34 -11.88
N VAL A 95 16.67 0.86 -11.24
CA VAL A 95 15.34 0.68 -11.83
C VAL A 95 14.63 2.02 -11.90
N GLU A 96 14.09 2.33 -13.06
CA GLU A 96 13.31 3.55 -13.28
C GLU A 96 11.91 3.39 -12.67
N VAL A 97 11.51 4.36 -11.84
CA VAL A 97 10.15 4.44 -11.29
C VAL A 97 9.37 5.48 -12.10
N PRO A 98 8.17 5.16 -12.62
CA PRO A 98 7.37 6.11 -13.39
C PRO A 98 7.09 7.41 -12.61
N GLU A 99 7.25 8.58 -13.26
CA GLU A 99 7.03 9.88 -12.62
C GLU A 99 5.67 9.98 -11.93
N LYS A 100 4.61 9.49 -12.59
CA LYS A 100 3.25 9.47 -12.02
C LYS A 100 3.21 8.69 -10.70
N LEU A 101 3.86 7.53 -10.63
CA LEU A 101 3.89 6.71 -9.42
C LEU A 101 4.64 7.43 -8.29
N LEU A 102 5.74 8.12 -8.60
CA LEU A 102 6.46 8.95 -7.63
C LEU A 102 5.61 10.11 -7.12
N ARG A 103 4.83 10.79 -7.98
CA ARG A 103 3.93 11.89 -7.58
C ARG A 103 2.77 11.40 -6.73
N ASP A 104 2.19 10.26 -7.08
CA ASP A 104 1.13 9.64 -6.28
C ASP A 104 1.68 9.22 -4.90
N THR A 105 2.90 8.67 -4.87
CA THR A 105 3.60 8.34 -3.61
C THR A 105 3.92 9.59 -2.78
N GLU A 106 4.41 10.67 -3.40
CA GLU A 106 4.69 11.96 -2.75
C GLU A 106 3.43 12.53 -2.09
N TYR A 107 2.28 12.43 -2.77
CA TYR A 107 1.00 12.88 -2.23
C TYR A 107 0.59 12.06 -0.99
N GLU A 108 0.66 10.73 -1.07
CA GLU A 108 0.31 9.82 0.03
C GLU A 108 1.21 10.07 1.25
N VAL A 109 2.53 10.14 1.04
CA VAL A 109 3.53 10.38 2.10
C VAL A 109 3.27 11.71 2.82
N ASN A 110 2.87 12.76 2.10
CA ASN A 110 2.60 14.07 2.70
C ASN A 110 1.30 14.17 3.50
N THR A 111 0.41 13.18 3.41
CA THR A 111 -0.93 13.26 4.02
C THR A 111 -1.12 12.36 5.23
N ALA A 112 -0.44 11.22 5.29
CA ALA A 112 -0.81 10.15 6.21
C ALA A 112 0.34 9.52 7.01
N TRP A 113 1.60 9.90 6.77
CA TRP A 113 2.77 9.20 7.32
C TRP A 113 3.33 9.90 8.57
N ASP A 114 4.05 9.15 9.40
CA ASP A 114 4.80 9.71 10.52
C ASP A 114 6.00 10.54 10.03
N GLU A 115 6.41 11.55 10.79
CA GLU A 115 7.42 12.52 10.35
C GLU A 115 8.78 11.90 10.01
N GLU A 116 9.21 10.86 10.73
CA GLU A 116 10.51 10.25 10.51
C GLU A 116 10.55 9.51 9.17
N LEU A 117 9.57 8.63 8.95
CA LEU A 117 9.47 7.88 7.71
C LEU A 117 9.11 8.79 6.52
N GLN A 118 8.28 9.81 6.74
CA GLN A 118 7.93 10.81 5.74
C GLN A 118 9.18 11.49 5.16
N LEU A 119 10.04 12.05 6.03
CA LEU A 119 11.24 12.76 5.58
C LEU A 119 12.20 11.85 4.81
N ARG A 120 12.37 10.61 5.27
CA ARG A 120 13.20 9.61 4.60
C ARG A 120 12.67 9.28 3.20
N THR A 121 11.37 8.99 3.11
CA THR A 121 10.70 8.59 1.87
C THR A 121 10.70 9.73 0.83
N LEU A 122 10.42 10.96 1.26
CA LEU A 122 10.49 12.15 0.40
C LEU A 122 11.90 12.36 -0.17
N ASN A 123 12.94 12.06 0.61
CA ASN A 123 14.32 12.14 0.13
C ASN A 123 14.62 11.08 -0.95
N TRP A 124 14.02 9.89 -0.89
CA TRP A 124 14.12 8.91 -1.99
C TRP A 124 13.41 9.40 -3.25
N ILE A 125 12.18 9.90 -3.11
CA ILE A 125 11.40 10.44 -4.24
C ILE A 125 12.17 11.58 -4.93
N GLN A 126 12.76 12.49 -4.14
CA GLN A 126 13.57 13.57 -4.69
C GLN A 126 14.76 13.03 -5.51
N GLN A 127 15.48 12.02 -5.02
CA GLN A 127 16.62 11.44 -5.72
C GLN A 127 16.20 10.77 -7.04
N HIS A 128 15.06 10.09 -7.07
CA HIS A 128 14.49 9.57 -8.31
C HIS A 128 14.16 10.70 -9.30
N MET A 129 13.47 11.74 -8.86
CA MET A 129 13.13 12.90 -9.70
C MET A 129 14.36 13.62 -10.27
N GLU A 130 15.42 13.75 -9.48
CA GLU A 130 16.69 14.37 -9.90
C GLU A 130 17.45 13.50 -10.90
N LYS A 131 17.45 12.17 -10.72
CA LYS A 131 18.10 11.23 -11.63
C LYS A 131 17.52 11.29 -13.06
N HIS A 132 16.24 11.61 -13.19
CA HIS A 132 15.51 11.63 -14.45
C HIS A 132 15.22 13.04 -15.00
N GLU A 133 15.81 14.09 -14.40
CA GLU A 133 15.62 15.51 -14.77
C GLU A 133 14.14 15.97 -14.86
N TRP A 134 13.22 15.39 -14.08
CA TRP A 134 11.78 15.72 -14.10
C TRP A 134 11.41 17.04 -13.38
N ARG A 135 12.38 17.94 -13.21
CA ARG A 135 12.15 19.29 -12.69
C ARG A 135 11.91 20.25 -13.86
N THR A 136 10.65 20.38 -14.27
CA THR A 136 10.19 21.54 -15.06
C THR A 136 9.38 22.48 -14.20
#